data_AF-A0A9E3NTJ0-F1
#
_entry.id   AF-A0A9E3NTJ0-F1
#
_cell.length_a   1.000
_cell.length_b   1.000
_cell.length_c   1.000
_cell.angle_alpha   90.00
_cell.angle_beta   90.00
_cell.angle_gamma   90.00
#
_symmetry.space_group_name_H-M   'P 1'
#
loop_
_entity.id
_entity.type
_entity.pdbx_description
1 polymer ?
#
loop_
_entity_poly.entity_id
_entity_poly.type
_entity_poly.pdbx_seq_one_letter_code
_entity_poly.pdbx_strand_id
1 'polypeptide(L)'
;MRRSFTVLMTCGWLACAPVTAPAAPATEPTAPPATAPPPVAAAEPTTLPTSCARPDAPVCVPDRAFVKRLCNGSFPDVALALMAKSTPFTRMYMKGDVDGWNADGGASARARLRLDEEMLLLERRAPSSSGVVVGSGGAGYLVMRWDGNCYTLDDAEVTAKKPASPRHAPLPWRFYAERTKSALLGSEKILAAYQRRGRECKGAMSGEVSKACEQADAALSSAVVSEVREGMAVPAPERLP
;
A
#
# COMPACT_ATOMS: atom_id res chain seq x y z
N MET A 1 -10.89 -45.61 -30.70
CA MET A 1 -9.79 -45.47 -31.69
C MET A 1 -8.48 -45.35 -30.94
N ARG A 2 -7.62 -46.36 -31.07
CA ARG A 2 -6.28 -46.44 -30.47
C ARG A 2 -5.31 -45.59 -31.27
N ARG A 3 -4.42 -44.84 -30.61
CA ARG A 3 -3.13 -44.45 -31.20
C ARG A 3 -2.02 -44.71 -30.18
N SER A 4 -1.06 -45.47 -30.66
CA SER A 4 0.08 -46.08 -29.98
C SER A 4 1.35 -45.32 -30.32
N PHE A 5 2.27 -45.26 -29.33
CA PHE A 5 3.74 -45.25 -29.41
C PHE A 5 4.42 -44.07 -30.15
N THR A 6 5.49 -43.49 -29.62
CA THR A 6 6.85 -44.07 -29.71
C THR A 6 7.82 -43.34 -28.78
N VAL A 7 8.59 -44.10 -27.99
CA VAL A 7 9.77 -43.68 -27.22
C VAL A 7 10.99 -43.74 -28.12
N LEU A 8 11.84 -42.71 -28.13
CA LEU A 8 13.20 -42.79 -28.67
C LEU A 8 14.21 -42.55 -27.54
N MET A 9 15.01 -43.58 -27.28
CA MET A 9 16.16 -43.62 -26.40
C MET A 9 17.38 -43.78 -27.31
N THR A 10 18.37 -42.90 -27.21
CA THR A 10 19.67 -43.08 -27.88
C THR A 10 20.79 -42.99 -26.86
N CYS A 11 21.60 -44.05 -26.85
CA CYS A 11 22.80 -44.26 -26.05
C CYS A 11 24.04 -43.92 -26.88
N GLY A 12 25.07 -43.40 -26.21
CA GLY A 12 26.46 -43.82 -26.43
C GLY A 12 27.33 -42.94 -27.31
N TRP A 13 28.43 -42.42 -26.72
CA TRP A 13 29.77 -42.94 -27.03
C TRP A 13 30.83 -42.50 -25.99
N LEU A 14 31.76 -43.42 -25.74
CA LEU A 14 32.93 -43.39 -24.85
C LEU A 14 34.00 -42.36 -25.27
N ALA A 15 34.74 -41.80 -24.29
CA ALA A 15 36.21 -41.67 -24.38
C ALA A 15 36.90 -41.33 -23.03
N CYS A 16 37.91 -42.15 -22.72
CA CYS A 16 39.14 -41.92 -21.94
C CYS A 16 39.10 -41.21 -20.58
N ALA A 17 39.40 -42.00 -19.54
CA ALA A 17 39.88 -41.53 -18.25
C ALA A 17 41.39 -41.19 -18.28
N PRO A 18 41.81 -40.10 -17.64
CA PRO A 18 43.19 -39.95 -17.17
C PRO A 18 43.32 -40.33 -15.69
N VAL A 19 44.33 -41.15 -15.42
CA VAL A 19 44.86 -41.48 -14.08
C VAL A 19 45.34 -40.19 -13.41
N THR A 20 44.91 -39.94 -12.17
CA THR A 20 45.49 -38.89 -11.31
C THR A 20 45.89 -39.48 -9.96
N ALA A 21 47.12 -39.18 -9.56
CA ALA A 21 47.87 -39.70 -8.42
C ALA A 21 47.49 -39.00 -7.08
N PRO A 22 48.10 -39.34 -5.93
CA PRO A 22 47.49 -39.25 -4.61
C PRO A 22 47.44 -37.84 -4.01
N ALA A 23 46.49 -37.66 -3.09
CA ALA A 23 46.24 -36.44 -2.35
C ALA A 23 47.44 -36.00 -1.48
N ALA A 24 47.80 -34.72 -1.61
CA ALA A 24 48.63 -33.96 -0.69
C ALA A 24 47.74 -32.92 0.03
N PRO A 25 48.09 -32.49 1.26
CA PRO A 25 47.15 -31.90 2.21
C PRO A 25 46.71 -30.48 1.82
N ALA A 26 45.44 -30.19 2.13
CA ALA A 26 44.81 -28.90 1.97
C ALA A 26 45.56 -27.83 2.78
N THR A 27 46.02 -26.78 2.10
CA THR A 27 46.42 -25.52 2.73
C THR A 27 45.21 -24.58 2.65
N GLU A 28 44.61 -24.26 3.79
CA GLU A 28 43.51 -23.29 3.89
C GLU A 28 43.98 -21.90 3.42
N PRO A 29 43.26 -21.22 2.52
CA PRO A 29 43.47 -19.81 2.27
C PRO A 29 42.87 -19.03 3.45
N THR A 30 43.75 -18.38 4.23
CA THR A 30 43.36 -17.39 5.24
C THR A 30 42.49 -16.31 4.58
N ALA A 31 41.22 -16.26 4.96
CA ALA A 31 40.30 -15.20 4.56
C ALA A 31 40.78 -13.85 5.13
N PRO A 32 40.77 -12.76 4.34
CA PRO A 32 41.06 -11.43 4.86
C PRO A 32 39.99 -11.03 5.89
N PRO A 33 40.36 -10.27 6.92
CA PRO A 33 39.43 -9.85 7.97
C PRO A 33 38.28 -9.06 7.37
N ALA A 34 37.06 -9.46 7.69
CA ALA A 34 35.84 -8.78 7.32
C ALA A 34 35.87 -7.35 7.87
N THR A 35 36.00 -6.37 6.99
CA THR A 35 35.72 -4.97 7.29
C THR A 35 34.32 -4.88 7.85
N ALA A 36 34.20 -4.41 9.10
CA ALA A 36 32.91 -4.20 9.74
C ALA A 36 32.04 -3.31 8.83
N PRO A 37 30.77 -3.69 8.57
CA PRO A 37 29.86 -2.82 7.85
C PRO A 37 29.76 -1.49 8.60
N PRO A 38 29.73 -0.35 7.88
CA PRO A 38 29.56 0.95 8.50
C PRO A 38 28.29 0.94 9.36
N PRO A 39 28.27 1.67 10.49
CA PRO A 39 27.09 1.73 11.33
C PRO A 39 25.92 2.18 10.47
N VAL A 40 24.90 1.33 10.38
CA VAL A 40 23.61 1.68 9.78
C VAL A 40 23.15 2.90 10.55
N ALA A 41 23.15 4.06 9.89
CA ALA A 41 22.62 5.28 10.47
C ALA A 41 21.23 4.93 11.02
N ALA A 42 21.06 5.09 12.33
CA ALA A 42 19.79 4.85 12.99
C ALA A 42 18.73 5.65 12.22
N ALA A 43 17.74 4.95 11.66
CA ALA A 43 16.60 5.60 11.04
C ALA A 43 16.05 6.60 12.05
N GLU A 44 15.94 7.87 11.65
CA GLU A 44 15.29 8.87 12.47
C GLU A 44 13.93 8.32 12.89
N PRO A 45 13.49 8.53 14.15
CA PRO A 45 12.17 8.09 14.57
C PRO A 45 11.14 8.80 13.69
N THR A 46 10.63 8.09 12.68
CA THR A 46 9.54 8.60 11.83
C THR A 46 8.31 8.71 12.72
N THR A 47 8.06 9.87 13.31
CA THR A 47 6.79 10.12 14.01
C THR A 47 5.69 10.38 13.00
N LEU A 48 4.47 9.99 13.33
CA LEU A 48 3.30 10.35 12.52
C LEU A 48 3.13 11.87 12.53
N PRO A 49 2.99 12.54 11.36
CA PRO A 49 2.83 13.98 11.32
C PRO A 49 1.47 14.38 11.90
N THR A 50 1.47 15.36 12.80
CA THR A 50 0.27 15.89 13.46
C THR A 50 -0.06 17.33 13.04
N SER A 51 0.81 17.96 12.24
CA SER A 51 0.68 19.34 11.80
C SER A 51 0.98 19.48 10.31
N CYS A 52 0.53 20.58 9.71
CA CYS A 52 0.87 20.93 8.34
C CYS A 52 2.36 21.23 8.22
N ALA A 53 3.01 20.76 7.15
CA ALA A 53 4.41 21.08 6.88
C ALA A 53 4.66 22.58 6.68
N ARG A 54 3.64 23.30 6.19
CA ARG A 54 3.64 24.75 6.01
C ARG A 54 2.33 25.30 6.57
N PRO A 55 2.32 25.85 7.79
CA PRO A 55 1.10 26.38 8.43
C PRO A 55 0.38 27.45 7.60
N ASP A 56 1.13 28.28 6.87
CA ASP A 56 0.59 29.40 6.07
C ASP A 56 0.22 29.01 4.62
N ALA A 57 0.35 27.73 4.25
CA ALA A 57 -0.01 27.28 2.91
C ALA A 57 -1.54 27.13 2.76
N PRO A 58 -2.11 27.38 1.57
CA PRO A 58 -3.54 27.23 1.33
C PRO A 58 -4.05 25.78 1.46
N VAL A 59 -3.13 24.82 1.43
CA VAL A 59 -3.41 23.39 1.64
C VAL A 59 -2.52 22.86 2.75
N CYS A 60 -3.13 22.14 3.69
CA CYS A 60 -2.44 21.49 4.79
C CYS A 60 -2.07 20.07 4.37
N VAL A 61 -0.78 19.81 4.24
CA VAL A 61 -0.24 18.50 3.85
C VAL A 61 0.89 18.09 4.80
N PRO A 62 1.20 16.78 4.92
CA PRO A 62 2.38 16.30 5.62
C PRO A 62 3.69 16.79 4.99
N ASP A 63 4.81 16.60 5.70
CA ASP A 63 6.11 16.97 5.14
C ASP A 63 6.53 16.05 3.99
N ARG A 64 7.31 16.61 3.06
CA ARG A 64 7.68 15.91 1.83
C ARG A 64 8.55 14.67 2.08
N ALA A 65 9.38 14.67 3.11
CA ALA A 65 10.25 13.55 3.42
C ALA A 65 9.44 12.35 3.91
N PHE A 66 8.47 12.60 4.78
CA PHE A 66 7.47 11.60 5.20
C PHE A 66 6.65 11.09 4.02
N VAL A 67 6.13 11.98 3.17
CA VAL A 67 5.34 11.61 1.97
C VAL A 67 6.14 10.70 1.04
N LYS A 68 7.42 11.00 0.79
CA LYS A 68 8.28 10.15 -0.05
C LYS A 68 8.42 8.74 0.50
N ARG A 69 8.60 8.59 1.81
CA ARG A 69 8.67 7.27 2.45
C ARG A 69 7.31 6.56 2.42
N LEU A 70 6.23 7.29 2.72
CA LEU A 70 4.86 6.79 2.71
C LEU A 70 4.51 6.18 1.35
N CYS A 71 4.82 6.87 0.26
CA CYS A 71 4.49 6.41 -1.09
C CYS A 71 5.46 5.37 -1.67
N ASN A 72 6.53 5.01 -0.95
CA ASN A 72 7.37 3.86 -1.29
C ASN A 72 6.79 2.53 -0.81
N GLY A 73 5.69 2.55 -0.05
CA GLY A 73 5.01 1.36 0.46
C GLY A 73 3.50 1.50 0.47
N SER A 74 2.83 0.50 1.07
CA SER A 74 1.41 0.54 1.39
C SER A 74 1.27 0.57 2.91
N PHE A 75 0.57 1.54 3.49
CA PHE A 75 0.49 1.70 4.95
C PHE A 75 -0.96 1.95 5.43
N PRO A 76 -1.80 0.89 5.51
CA PRO A 76 -3.21 1.04 5.89
C PRO A 76 -3.43 1.69 7.27
N ASP A 77 -2.67 1.28 8.30
CA ASP A 77 -2.78 1.85 9.66
C ASP A 77 -2.42 3.34 9.68
N VAL A 78 -1.41 3.74 8.91
CA VAL A 78 -1.02 5.16 8.75
C VAL A 78 -2.13 5.94 8.05
N ALA A 79 -2.78 5.36 7.05
CA ALA A 79 -3.90 6.00 6.38
C ALA A 79 -5.09 6.24 7.31
N LEU A 80 -5.45 5.26 8.15
CA LEU A 80 -6.49 5.44 9.16
C LEU A 80 -6.14 6.59 10.12
N ALA A 81 -4.90 6.64 10.59
CA ALA A 81 -4.45 7.66 11.52
C ALA A 81 -4.43 9.07 10.89
N LEU A 82 -3.91 9.21 9.66
CA LEU A 82 -3.85 10.49 8.95
C LEU A 82 -5.21 10.94 8.40
N MET A 83 -6.19 10.05 8.27
CA MET A 83 -7.56 10.38 7.89
C MET A 83 -8.52 10.41 9.08
N ALA A 84 -8.02 10.33 10.32
CA ALA A 84 -8.82 10.59 11.51
C ALA A 84 -9.28 12.05 11.54
N LYS A 85 -10.49 12.30 12.07
CA LYS A 85 -11.10 13.63 12.18
C LYS A 85 -10.23 14.67 12.90
N SER A 86 -9.39 14.22 13.83
CA SER A 86 -8.50 15.07 14.63
C SER A 86 -7.30 15.63 13.87
N THR A 87 -7.02 15.14 12.67
CA THR A 87 -5.86 15.58 11.87
C THR A 87 -6.21 16.77 10.99
N PRO A 88 -5.25 17.68 10.73
CA PRO A 88 -5.52 18.93 9.99
C PRO A 88 -5.42 18.77 8.46
N PHE A 89 -5.08 17.59 7.97
CA PHE A 89 -4.70 17.40 6.57
C PHE A 89 -5.87 17.59 5.60
N THR A 90 -5.58 18.20 4.46
CA THR A 90 -6.55 18.51 3.42
C THR A 90 -7.04 17.24 2.74
N ARG A 91 -8.35 17.18 2.53
CA ARG A 91 -9.04 16.08 1.85
C ARG A 91 -9.44 16.51 0.44
N MET A 92 -9.33 15.59 -0.50
CA MET A 92 -9.74 15.75 -1.89
C MET A 92 -10.72 14.64 -2.25
N TYR A 93 -11.55 14.91 -3.25
CA TYR A 93 -12.58 14.00 -3.71
C TYR A 93 -12.51 13.83 -5.22
N MET A 94 -12.71 12.61 -5.70
CA MET A 94 -12.76 12.31 -7.13
C MET A 94 -13.97 12.97 -7.80
N LYS A 95 -13.75 13.58 -8.97
CA LYS A 95 -14.79 14.14 -9.85
C LYS A 95 -15.35 13.13 -10.85
N GLY A 96 -14.76 11.95 -10.96
CA GLY A 96 -15.17 10.90 -11.90
C GLY A 96 -14.42 9.60 -11.65
N ASP A 97 -14.79 8.56 -12.40
CA ASP A 97 -14.12 7.25 -12.32
C ASP A 97 -12.84 7.25 -13.19
N VAL A 98 -11.68 6.96 -12.59
CA VAL A 98 -10.36 6.98 -13.25
C VAL A 98 -9.55 5.74 -12.89
N ASP A 99 -8.75 5.21 -13.81
CA ASP A 99 -7.74 4.20 -13.47
C ASP A 99 -6.49 4.90 -12.94
N GLY A 100 -6.22 4.75 -11.65
CA GLY A 100 -5.10 5.42 -10.98
C GLY A 100 -3.89 4.53 -10.79
N TRP A 101 -2.73 5.18 -10.76
CA TRP A 101 -1.44 4.62 -10.35
C TRP A 101 -0.58 5.72 -9.70
N ASN A 102 0.50 5.33 -9.01
CA ASN A 102 1.51 6.30 -8.56
C ASN A 102 2.53 6.55 -9.67
N ALA A 103 2.55 7.77 -10.23
CA ALA A 103 3.48 8.14 -11.29
C ALA A 103 4.89 8.44 -10.76
N ASP A 104 5.07 8.65 -9.45
CA ASP A 104 6.37 8.95 -8.84
C ASP A 104 7.18 7.68 -8.48
N GLY A 105 6.64 6.50 -8.79
CA GLY A 105 7.25 5.20 -8.46
C GLY A 105 6.79 4.66 -7.09
N GLY A 106 7.58 3.76 -6.51
CA GLY A 106 7.25 3.09 -5.24
C GLY A 106 6.30 1.90 -5.37
N ALA A 107 5.68 1.49 -4.25
CA ALA A 107 4.71 0.41 -4.21
C ALA A 107 3.47 0.82 -5.05
N SER A 108 3.43 0.33 -6.28
CA SER A 108 2.44 0.75 -7.26
C SER A 108 1.27 -0.23 -7.27
N ALA A 109 0.18 0.14 -6.60
CA ALA A 109 -1.12 -0.47 -6.82
C ALA A 109 -1.81 0.23 -8.00
N ARG A 110 -2.26 -0.56 -8.99
CA ARG A 110 -3.26 -0.07 -9.95
C ARG A 110 -4.63 -0.27 -9.35
N ALA A 111 -5.47 0.75 -9.40
CA ALA A 111 -6.83 0.63 -8.93
C ALA A 111 -7.77 1.58 -9.69
N ARG A 112 -9.04 1.20 -9.78
CA ARG A 112 -10.10 2.10 -10.22
C ARG A 112 -10.49 3.01 -9.06
N LEU A 113 -10.22 4.30 -9.18
CA LEU A 113 -10.72 5.33 -8.27
C LEU A 113 -12.14 5.70 -8.71
N ARG A 114 -13.05 5.86 -7.75
CA ARG A 114 -14.47 6.09 -8.05
C ARG A 114 -14.88 7.53 -7.79
N LEU A 115 -15.87 8.02 -8.52
CA LEU A 115 -16.54 9.30 -8.25
C LEU A 115 -16.87 9.44 -6.76
N ASP A 116 -16.64 10.64 -6.21
CA ASP A 116 -16.85 11.01 -4.80
C ASP A 116 -15.95 10.27 -3.79
N GLU A 117 -14.97 9.50 -4.25
CA GLU A 117 -14.02 8.84 -3.36
C GLU A 117 -13.13 9.86 -2.65
N GLU A 118 -13.13 9.79 -1.32
CA GLU A 118 -12.32 10.64 -0.45
C GLU A 118 -10.88 10.13 -0.36
N MET A 119 -9.94 11.06 -0.46
CA MET A 119 -8.50 10.82 -0.35
C MET A 119 -7.85 11.95 0.45
N LEU A 120 -6.67 11.67 0.99
CA LEU A 120 -5.82 12.66 1.63
C LEU A 120 -4.89 13.29 0.58
N LEU A 121 -4.82 14.62 0.55
CA LEU A 121 -3.82 15.31 -0.26
C LEU A 121 -2.44 15.21 0.41
N LEU A 122 -1.43 14.73 -0.34
CA LEU A 122 -0.07 14.58 0.14
C LEU A 122 0.87 15.66 -0.43
N GLU A 123 0.76 15.95 -1.72
CA GLU A 123 1.61 16.95 -2.39
C GLU A 123 0.87 17.56 -3.58
N ARG A 124 1.07 18.86 -3.83
CA ARG A 124 0.76 19.46 -5.13
C ARG A 124 1.98 19.32 -6.03
N ARG A 125 1.82 18.61 -7.14
CA ARG A 125 2.87 18.36 -8.13
C ARG A 125 3.02 19.59 -9.01
N ALA A 126 4.26 20.06 -9.14
CA ALA A 126 4.61 20.99 -10.20
C ALA A 126 4.67 20.24 -11.54
N PRO A 127 4.28 20.87 -12.66
CA PRO A 127 4.53 20.29 -13.97
C PRO A 127 6.05 20.07 -14.15
N SER A 128 6.45 18.95 -14.74
CA SER A 128 7.86 18.71 -15.05
C SER A 128 8.35 19.76 -16.05
N SER A 129 9.47 20.43 -15.75
CA SER A 129 10.08 21.47 -16.60
C SER A 129 10.81 20.92 -17.83
N SER A 130 10.86 19.60 -18.02
CA SER A 130 11.55 18.94 -19.14
C SER A 130 10.83 17.69 -19.61
N GLY A 131 10.33 17.71 -20.85
CA GLY A 131 9.79 16.54 -21.56
C GLY A 131 8.32 16.64 -21.97
N VAL A 132 7.95 15.93 -23.04
CA VAL A 132 6.55 15.71 -23.42
C VAL A 132 5.94 14.73 -22.43
N VAL A 133 5.06 15.22 -21.55
CA VAL A 133 4.29 14.39 -20.64
C VAL A 133 3.07 13.84 -21.39
N VAL A 134 2.99 12.52 -21.53
CA VAL A 134 1.79 11.82 -22.01
C VAL A 134 1.13 11.14 -20.80
N GLY A 135 -0.08 11.54 -20.43
CA GLY A 135 -0.82 11.03 -19.26
C GLY A 135 -0.71 11.91 -18.02
N SER A 136 -1.03 11.37 -16.84
CA SER A 136 -1.12 12.08 -15.54
C SER A 136 0.24 12.46 -14.91
N GLY A 137 1.29 12.58 -15.72
CA GLY A 137 2.63 12.99 -15.26
C GLY A 137 2.80 14.52 -15.17
N GLY A 138 1.71 15.28 -15.31
CA GLY A 138 1.70 16.74 -15.40
C GLY A 138 1.62 17.43 -14.04
N ALA A 139 1.20 18.71 -14.06
CA ALA A 139 0.75 19.41 -12.86
C ALA A 139 -0.49 18.69 -12.30
N GLY A 140 -0.51 18.44 -11.00
CA GLY A 140 -1.57 17.65 -10.39
C GLY A 140 -1.33 17.43 -8.91
N TYR A 141 -1.79 16.30 -8.40
CA TYR A 141 -1.74 15.95 -7.00
C TYR A 141 -1.16 14.56 -6.79
N LEU A 142 -0.38 14.42 -5.73
CA LEU A 142 -0.10 13.14 -5.08
C LEU A 142 -1.08 13.00 -3.92
N VAL A 143 -1.83 11.91 -3.90
CA VAL A 143 -2.87 11.64 -2.91
C VAL A 143 -2.71 10.25 -2.30
N MET A 144 -3.26 10.05 -1.10
CA MET A 144 -3.36 8.75 -0.44
C MET A 144 -4.82 8.36 -0.26
N ARG A 145 -5.15 7.11 -0.58
CA ARG A 145 -6.48 6.52 -0.35
C ARG A 145 -6.59 5.92 1.04
N TRP A 146 -7.81 5.54 1.41
CA TRP A 146 -8.12 4.88 2.69
C TRP A 146 -7.43 3.51 2.86
N ASP A 147 -7.01 2.88 1.75
CA ASP A 147 -6.25 1.63 1.75
C ASP A 147 -4.74 1.83 2.05
N GLY A 148 -4.27 3.07 2.17
CA GLY A 148 -2.86 3.40 2.43
C GLY A 148 -1.94 3.32 1.22
N ASN A 149 -2.48 3.30 0.00
CA ASN A 149 -1.71 3.41 -1.24
C ASN A 149 -1.75 4.86 -1.78
N CYS A 150 -0.66 5.26 -2.43
CA CYS A 150 -0.54 6.58 -3.08
C CYS A 150 -0.92 6.53 -4.57
N TYR A 151 -1.47 7.63 -5.08
CA TYR A 151 -1.88 7.78 -6.48
C TYR A 151 -1.56 9.19 -6.96
N THR A 152 -1.28 9.31 -8.26
CA THR A 152 -1.13 10.59 -8.95
C THR A 152 -2.40 10.89 -9.73
N LEU A 153 -2.90 12.11 -9.60
CA LEU A 153 -4.11 12.58 -10.26
C LEU A 153 -3.88 13.97 -10.86
N ASP A 154 -4.57 14.26 -11.97
CA ASP A 154 -4.53 15.57 -12.60
C ASP A 154 -5.47 16.55 -11.86
N ASP A 155 -5.19 17.86 -12.00
CA ASP A 155 -6.00 18.93 -11.38
C ASP A 155 -7.50 18.83 -11.76
N ALA A 156 -7.79 18.33 -12.96
CA ALA A 156 -9.16 18.19 -13.46
C ALA A 156 -9.93 17.01 -12.85
N GLU A 157 -9.24 16.04 -12.24
CA GLU A 157 -9.83 14.77 -11.76
C GLU A 157 -10.32 14.85 -10.31
N VAL A 158 -9.92 15.89 -9.58
CA VAL A 158 -10.21 16.04 -8.15
C VAL A 158 -10.84 17.39 -7.80
N THR A 159 -11.49 17.44 -6.64
CA THR A 159 -12.09 18.65 -6.07
C THR A 159 -11.90 18.69 -4.55
N ALA A 160 -11.77 19.89 -3.98
CA ALA A 160 -11.83 20.10 -2.53
C ALA A 160 -13.28 20.17 -2.01
N LYS A 161 -14.27 20.26 -2.91
CA LYS A 161 -15.69 20.30 -2.52
C LYS A 161 -16.13 18.93 -2.02
N LYS A 162 -16.45 18.85 -0.73
CA LYS A 162 -16.95 17.63 -0.09
C LYS A 162 -18.32 17.21 -0.69
N PRO A 163 -18.47 15.97 -1.19
CA PRO A 163 -19.75 15.44 -1.61
C PRO A 163 -20.63 15.11 -0.38
N ALA A 164 -21.94 15.00 -0.60
CA ALA A 164 -22.89 14.72 0.48
C ALA A 164 -22.62 13.38 1.20
N SER A 165 -22.19 12.37 0.44
CA SER A 165 -21.79 11.06 0.96
C SER A 165 -20.47 10.62 0.32
N PRO A 166 -19.32 11.03 0.88
CA PRO A 166 -18.03 10.68 0.30
C PRO A 166 -17.79 9.18 0.37
N ARG A 167 -17.42 8.59 -0.77
CA ARG A 167 -17.01 7.19 -0.87
C ARG A 167 -15.62 7.00 -0.26
N HIS A 168 -15.20 5.75 -0.13
CA HIS A 168 -13.87 5.39 0.34
C HIS A 168 -13.37 4.17 -0.44
N ALA A 169 -12.05 4.01 -0.49
CA ALA A 169 -11.43 2.78 -0.98
C ALA A 169 -11.86 1.58 -0.12
N PRO A 170 -11.91 0.36 -0.70
CA PRO A 170 -12.01 -0.86 0.10
C PRO A 170 -10.87 -0.92 1.13
N LEU A 171 -11.17 -1.29 2.37
CA LEU A 171 -10.17 -1.43 3.42
C LEU A 171 -9.72 -2.89 3.51
N PRO A 172 -8.45 -3.20 3.20
CA PRO A 172 -7.97 -4.57 3.27
C PRO A 172 -7.73 -4.97 4.73
N TRP A 173 -8.81 -5.38 5.43
CA TRP A 173 -8.81 -5.67 6.87
C TRP A 173 -7.63 -6.53 7.35
N ARG A 174 -7.22 -7.51 6.54
CA ARG A 174 -6.10 -8.41 6.83
C ARG A 174 -4.75 -7.70 7.02
N PHE A 175 -4.56 -6.52 6.42
CA PHE A 175 -3.30 -5.78 6.45
C PHE A 175 -3.18 -4.80 7.61
N TYR A 176 -4.24 -4.61 8.42
CA TYR A 176 -4.12 -3.86 9.67
C TYR A 176 -3.33 -4.65 10.71
N ALA A 177 -2.59 -3.93 11.56
CA ALA A 177 -1.94 -4.50 12.73
C ALA A 177 -2.99 -5.04 13.73
N GLU A 178 -2.63 -6.06 14.52
CA GLU A 178 -3.54 -6.66 15.50
C GLU A 178 -3.98 -5.67 16.57
N ARG A 179 -3.11 -4.73 16.96
CA ARG A 179 -3.48 -3.63 17.86
C ARG A 179 -4.57 -2.74 17.26
N THR A 180 -4.46 -2.41 15.98
CA THR A 180 -5.46 -1.62 15.26
C THR A 180 -6.78 -2.39 15.14
N LYS A 181 -6.73 -3.66 14.74
CA LYS A 181 -7.93 -4.51 14.67
C LYS A 181 -8.63 -4.59 16.03
N SER A 182 -7.88 -4.82 17.10
CA SER A 182 -8.41 -4.92 18.45
C SER A 182 -9.06 -3.62 18.93
N ALA A 183 -8.43 -2.46 18.65
CA ALA A 183 -9.01 -1.15 18.95
C ALA A 183 -10.30 -0.89 18.16
N LEU A 184 -10.31 -1.18 16.84
CA LEU A 184 -11.48 -1.02 15.98
C LEU A 184 -12.64 -1.94 16.42
N LEU A 185 -12.34 -3.17 16.81
CA LEU A 185 -13.33 -4.14 17.31
C LEU A 185 -13.89 -3.78 18.69
N GLY A 186 -13.35 -2.76 19.36
CA GLY A 186 -13.96 -2.16 20.55
C GLY A 186 -15.26 -1.41 20.27
N SER A 187 -15.54 -1.03 19.02
CA SER A 187 -16.83 -0.46 18.62
C SER A 187 -17.84 -1.55 18.28
N GLU A 188 -19.02 -1.48 18.87
CA GLU A 188 -20.11 -2.43 18.62
C GLU A 188 -20.51 -2.49 17.14
N LYS A 189 -20.49 -1.34 16.44
CA LYS A 189 -20.83 -1.24 15.02
C LYS A 189 -19.81 -1.97 14.14
N ILE A 190 -18.53 -1.78 14.42
CA ILE A 190 -17.44 -2.46 13.69
C ILE A 190 -17.45 -3.95 14.02
N LEU A 191 -17.61 -4.32 15.30
CA LEU A 191 -17.67 -5.70 15.74
C LEU A 191 -18.83 -6.46 15.06
N ALA A 192 -20.02 -5.86 15.00
CA ALA A 192 -21.17 -6.46 14.32
C ALA A 192 -20.89 -6.68 12.82
N ALA A 193 -20.28 -5.70 12.14
CA ALA A 193 -19.89 -5.82 10.75
C ALA A 193 -18.82 -6.91 10.54
N TYR A 194 -17.84 -6.99 11.43
CA TYR A 194 -16.78 -8.00 11.42
C TYR A 194 -17.33 -9.43 11.60
N GLN A 195 -18.23 -9.62 12.57
CA GLN A 195 -18.87 -10.92 12.78
C GLN A 195 -19.74 -11.33 11.60
N ARG A 196 -20.47 -10.38 10.98
CA ARG A 196 -21.23 -10.63 9.75
C ARG A 196 -20.29 -11.10 8.63
N ARG A 197 -19.19 -10.39 8.40
CA ARG A 197 -18.15 -10.80 7.45
C ARG A 197 -17.66 -12.22 7.73
N GLY A 198 -17.37 -12.57 8.98
CA GLY A 198 -16.95 -13.92 9.36
C GLY A 198 -17.95 -15.01 8.94
N ARG A 199 -19.26 -14.75 9.12
CA ARG A 199 -20.33 -15.68 8.72
C ARG A 199 -20.44 -15.82 7.20
N GLU A 200 -20.44 -14.71 6.47
CA GLU A 200 -20.64 -14.71 5.01
C GLU A 200 -19.41 -15.23 4.24
N CYS A 201 -18.22 -14.86 4.71
CA CYS A 201 -16.96 -15.20 4.04
C CYS A 201 -16.39 -16.56 4.45
N LYS A 202 -16.88 -17.18 5.55
CA LYS A 202 -16.40 -18.47 6.07
C LYS A 202 -14.87 -18.55 6.21
N GLY A 203 -14.23 -17.42 6.55
CA GLY A 203 -12.77 -17.32 6.68
C GLY A 203 -12.00 -17.07 5.38
N ALA A 204 -12.68 -16.93 4.22
CA ALA A 204 -12.03 -16.51 2.98
C ALA A 204 -11.42 -15.10 3.13
N MET A 205 -10.14 -14.99 2.79
CA MET A 205 -9.37 -13.73 2.86
C MET A 205 -8.87 -13.27 1.49
N SER A 206 -9.13 -14.05 0.43
CA SER A 206 -8.78 -13.76 -0.98
C SER A 206 -9.47 -14.75 -1.92
N GLY A 207 -9.57 -14.38 -3.20
CA GLY A 207 -10.11 -15.23 -4.28
C GLY A 207 -11.53 -14.83 -4.68
N GLU A 208 -12.14 -15.63 -5.56
CA GLU A 208 -13.55 -15.50 -5.89
C GLU A 208 -14.39 -15.87 -4.68
N VAL A 209 -14.99 -14.87 -4.04
CA VAL A 209 -15.89 -15.04 -2.90
C VAL A 209 -17.33 -14.82 -3.34
N SER A 210 -18.28 -15.22 -2.49
CA SER A 210 -19.68 -14.94 -2.77
C SER A 210 -19.95 -13.44 -2.76
N LYS A 211 -20.94 -12.99 -3.53
CA LYS A 211 -21.43 -11.59 -3.49
C LYS A 211 -21.81 -11.15 -2.07
N ALA A 212 -22.31 -12.07 -1.25
CA ALA A 212 -22.63 -11.80 0.15
C ALA A 212 -21.38 -11.47 0.98
N CYS A 213 -20.27 -12.17 0.73
CA CYS A 213 -18.98 -11.88 1.35
C CYS A 213 -18.44 -10.52 0.89
N GLU A 214 -18.48 -10.20 -0.42
CA GLU A 214 -18.05 -8.89 -0.93
C GLU A 214 -18.83 -7.73 -0.28
N GLN A 215 -20.15 -7.90 -0.14
CA GLN A 215 -21.01 -6.92 0.55
C GLN A 215 -20.71 -6.83 2.04
N ALA A 216 -20.30 -7.92 2.69
CA ALA A 216 -19.90 -7.91 4.09
C ALA A 216 -18.54 -7.23 4.29
N ASP A 217 -17.58 -7.43 3.37
CA ASP A 217 -16.30 -6.73 3.34
C ASP A 217 -16.48 -5.22 3.14
N ALA A 218 -17.35 -4.84 2.20
CA ALA A 218 -17.70 -3.45 1.96
C ALA A 218 -18.36 -2.82 3.20
N ALA A 219 -19.30 -3.53 3.84
CA ALA A 219 -19.96 -3.05 5.04
C ALA A 219 -18.99 -2.89 6.23
N LEU A 220 -18.04 -3.79 6.41
CA LEU A 220 -16.98 -3.64 7.40
C LEU A 220 -16.11 -2.41 7.11
N SER A 221 -15.70 -2.23 5.86
CA SER A 221 -14.93 -1.06 5.44
C SER A 221 -15.70 0.24 5.74
N SER A 222 -16.98 0.31 5.39
CA SER A 222 -17.83 1.47 5.65
C SER A 222 -18.05 1.73 7.14
N ALA A 223 -18.19 0.69 7.96
CA ALA A 223 -18.30 0.84 9.41
C ALA A 223 -17.04 1.49 9.99
N VAL A 224 -15.85 1.02 9.62
CA VAL A 224 -14.57 1.58 10.07
C VAL A 224 -14.44 3.05 9.65
N VAL A 225 -14.66 3.37 8.37
CA VAL A 225 -14.54 4.74 7.86
C VAL A 225 -15.54 5.68 8.55
N SER A 226 -16.78 5.23 8.78
CA SER A 226 -17.81 6.02 9.49
C SER A 226 -17.32 6.41 10.89
N GLU A 227 -16.88 5.43 11.69
CA GLU A 227 -16.45 5.67 13.07
C GLU A 227 -15.22 6.59 13.13
N VAL A 228 -14.23 6.39 12.24
CA VAL A 228 -13.03 7.23 12.17
C VAL A 228 -13.37 8.66 11.75
N ARG A 229 -14.33 8.84 10.82
CA ARG A 229 -14.86 10.17 10.44
C ARG A 229 -15.66 10.83 11.56
N GLU A 230 -16.32 10.04 12.41
CA GLU A 230 -17.10 10.53 13.55
C GLU A 230 -16.21 10.94 14.73
N GLY A 231 -14.99 10.40 14.81
CA GLY A 231 -13.96 10.79 15.77
C GLY A 231 -13.44 9.65 16.64
N MET A 232 -13.66 8.39 16.26
CA MET A 232 -13.04 7.24 16.90
C MET A 232 -11.52 7.43 16.97
N ALA A 233 -10.96 7.17 18.16
CA ALA A 233 -9.50 7.16 18.34
C ALA A 233 -8.89 5.95 17.64
N VAL A 234 -7.97 6.20 16.72
CA VAL A 234 -7.15 5.16 16.08
C VAL A 234 -5.82 5.07 16.83
N PRO A 235 -5.36 3.87 17.22
CA PRO A 235 -4.06 3.72 17.88
C PRO A 235 -2.92 4.16 16.97
N ALA A 236 -1.79 4.52 17.57
CA ALA A 236 -0.58 4.81 16.80
C ALA A 236 -0.18 3.57 15.96
N PRO A 237 0.11 3.73 14.65
CA PRO A 237 0.54 2.63 13.78
C PRO A 237 1.79 1.94 14.30
N GLU A 238 1.83 0.61 14.25
CA GLU A 238 3.03 -0.17 14.62
C GLU A 238 4.14 -0.06 13.57
N ARG A 239 3.75 0.10 12.29
CA ARG A 239 4.68 0.29 11.18
C ARG A 239 4.52 1.68 10.61
N LEU A 240 5.62 2.42 10.59
CA LEU A 240 5.74 3.75 10.02
C LEU A 240 6.59 3.68 8.73
N PRO A 241 6.43 4.64 7.82
CA PRO A 241 7.12 4.65 6.54
C PRO A 241 8.62 5.02 6.61
#